data_AF-J4H0D2-F1
#
_entry.id   AF-J4H0D2-F1
#
_cell.length_a   1.000
_cell.length_b   1.000
_cell.length_c   1.000
_cell.angle_alpha   90.00
_cell.angle_beta   90.00
_cell.angle_gamma   90.00
#
_symmetry.space_group_name_H-M   'P 1'
#
loop_
_entity.id
_entity.type
_entity.pdbx_description
1 polymer ?
#
loop_
_entity_poly.entity_id
_entity_poly.type
_entity_poly.pdbx_seq_one_letter_code
_entity_poly.pdbx_strand_id
1 'polypeptide(L)'
;MTTTDTQTFTHTSSSTLPEEYVQEAFHSFLKSSLTQAKIEGLLPANVLSSAEGDLMIAGPALCLYFAALRSVTEPPSVPLPRQSKSSRSRDSFSLSEDNCPPSFRSFWRVWSQSVPEIQALIPEHQHDLARIICGLPPISSPINRRVNGIAADIRAVAIEISMRRTFQDRYAGDLQAALDAGSSGRKKFKASFIPPPVYDASQSPVPSPSPSSSTFSPIPPSPHSPTPTILAPDSPAIEFIRETLYAALAEVIERRSALRRYLHVDPPRAYFAAVAFAVLDVATSSMTHRQTHTKALVDILPSEHGEEATIQGVLGKTLTLSQCPPELRPFMAELCSIGQAAREMEEEDSLATVHALEQGEDPPAPRLDRVHEILQGGVGSTFSDGGSHRSRSSRNSTTGHRSPESRRRTTSTENRAVAFANRINALALSMTKLRAFRERQELVFKVLAGIGS
;
A
#
# COMPACT_ATOMS: atom_id res chain seq x y z
N MET A 1 43.00 12.14 -46.95
CA MET A 1 41.63 12.68 -46.78
C MET A 1 40.68 11.52 -47.02
N THR A 2 40.27 10.86 -45.95
CA THR A 2 39.36 9.70 -45.96
C THR A 2 38.40 9.91 -44.80
N THR A 3 37.23 10.46 -45.11
CA THR A 3 36.13 10.66 -44.16
C THR A 3 35.40 9.34 -43.95
N THR A 4 35.54 8.78 -42.75
CA THR A 4 34.72 7.67 -42.26
C THR A 4 33.38 8.21 -41.75
N ASP A 5 32.32 7.96 -42.51
CA ASP A 5 30.94 8.17 -42.07
C ASP A 5 30.62 7.22 -40.90
N THR A 6 30.45 7.82 -39.72
CA THR A 6 29.95 7.13 -38.54
C THR A 6 28.43 7.10 -38.65
N GLN A 7 27.88 6.00 -39.16
CA GLN A 7 26.44 5.74 -39.12
C GLN A 7 26.01 5.51 -37.66
N THR A 8 25.48 6.54 -37.04
CA THR A 8 24.66 6.45 -35.82
C THR A 8 23.37 5.70 -36.15
N PHE A 9 23.35 4.40 -35.85
CA PHE A 9 22.12 3.61 -35.79
C PHE A 9 21.28 4.10 -34.60
N THR A 10 20.30 4.95 -34.87
CA THR A 10 19.21 5.26 -33.92
C THR A 10 18.28 4.06 -33.84
N HIS A 11 18.42 3.23 -32.80
CA HIS A 11 17.50 2.15 -32.48
C HIS A 11 16.18 2.73 -31.93
N THR A 12 15.31 3.19 -32.82
CA THR A 12 13.97 3.69 -32.49
C THR A 12 12.97 2.53 -32.44
N SER A 13 12.88 1.86 -31.29
CA SER A 13 11.65 1.28 -30.74
C SER A 13 11.99 0.60 -29.41
N SER A 14 11.94 1.34 -28.30
CA SER A 14 11.96 0.70 -26.97
C SER A 14 10.70 -0.14 -26.82
N SER A 15 10.83 -1.45 -27.07
CA SER A 15 9.72 -2.37 -26.87
C SER A 15 9.43 -2.42 -25.37
N THR A 16 8.35 -1.76 -24.96
CA THR A 16 7.79 -1.90 -23.61
C THR A 16 7.68 -3.39 -23.26
N LEU A 17 8.20 -3.78 -22.10
CA LEU A 17 8.11 -5.16 -21.65
C LEU A 17 6.65 -5.53 -21.34
N PRO A 18 6.22 -6.78 -21.60
CA PRO A 18 4.91 -7.26 -21.17
C PRO A 18 4.78 -7.18 -19.64
N GLU A 19 3.61 -6.76 -19.17
CA GLU A 19 3.32 -6.64 -17.73
C GLU A 19 3.43 -8.00 -17.03
N GLU A 20 2.96 -9.08 -17.65
CA GLU A 20 3.01 -10.43 -17.11
C GLU A 20 4.46 -10.87 -16.85
N TYR A 21 5.38 -10.53 -17.77
CA TYR A 21 6.79 -10.88 -17.63
C TYR A 21 7.46 -10.11 -16.47
N VAL A 22 7.15 -8.82 -16.32
CA VAL A 22 7.66 -8.01 -15.21
C VAL A 22 7.13 -8.54 -13.87
N GLN A 23 5.85 -8.92 -13.81
CA GLN A 23 5.27 -9.55 -12.63
C GLN A 23 5.94 -10.89 -12.29
N GLU A 24 6.15 -11.78 -13.27
CA GLU A 24 6.85 -13.05 -13.08
C GLU A 24 8.27 -12.87 -12.56
N ALA A 25 9.02 -11.93 -13.14
CA ALA A 25 10.35 -11.58 -12.69
C ALA A 25 10.34 -11.07 -11.24
N PHE A 26 9.39 -10.21 -10.89
CA PHE A 26 9.24 -9.71 -9.53
C PHE A 26 8.98 -10.84 -8.52
N HIS A 27 8.08 -11.78 -8.82
CA HIS A 27 7.84 -12.96 -7.97
C HIS A 27 9.10 -13.83 -7.81
N SER A 28 9.90 -13.98 -8.87
CA SER A 28 11.19 -14.68 -8.78
C SER A 28 12.15 -13.97 -7.82
N PHE A 29 12.26 -12.64 -7.88
CA PHE A 29 13.11 -11.87 -6.98
C PHE A 29 12.59 -11.86 -5.54
N LEU A 30 11.27 -11.82 -5.36
CA LEU A 30 10.64 -11.86 -4.06
C LEU A 30 11.01 -13.13 -3.30
N LYS A 31 10.96 -14.30 -3.95
CA LYS A 31 11.39 -15.58 -3.34
C LYS A 31 12.81 -15.49 -2.80
N SER A 32 13.75 -15.06 -3.64
CA SER A 32 15.16 -14.91 -3.23
C SER A 32 15.34 -13.88 -2.11
N SER A 33 14.58 -12.79 -2.15
CA SER A 33 14.64 -11.70 -1.17
C SER A 33 14.10 -12.14 0.19
N LEU A 34 12.99 -12.89 0.22
CA LEU A 34 12.43 -13.47 1.44
C LEU A 34 13.38 -14.52 2.05
N THR A 35 14.02 -15.35 1.22
CA THR A 35 15.05 -16.29 1.68
C THR A 35 16.24 -15.55 2.28
N GLN A 36 16.72 -14.48 1.63
CA GLN A 36 17.81 -13.67 2.14
C GLN A 36 17.44 -13.01 3.48
N ALA A 37 16.26 -12.40 3.57
CA ALA A 37 15.77 -11.76 4.80
C ALA A 37 15.61 -12.76 5.96
N LYS A 38 15.24 -14.00 5.67
CA LYS A 38 15.22 -15.11 6.65
C LYS A 38 16.62 -15.43 7.16
N ILE A 39 17.60 -15.53 6.25
CA ILE A 39 19.01 -15.84 6.59
C ILE A 39 19.62 -14.70 7.43
N GLU A 40 19.32 -13.45 7.08
CA GLU A 40 19.79 -12.25 7.80
C GLU A 40 19.05 -12.00 9.12
N GLY A 41 18.05 -12.81 9.46
CA GLY A 41 17.28 -12.67 10.70
C GLY A 41 16.33 -11.46 10.74
N LEU A 42 16.10 -10.82 9.59
CA LEU A 42 15.12 -9.72 9.44
C LEU A 42 13.69 -10.24 9.53
N LEU A 43 13.44 -11.45 9.03
CA LEU A 43 12.13 -12.11 9.03
C LEU A 43 12.25 -13.52 9.62
N PRO A 44 11.86 -13.74 10.88
CA PRO A 44 11.95 -15.05 11.50
C PRO A 44 10.92 -16.02 10.88
N ALA A 45 11.21 -17.32 10.93
CA ALA A 45 10.42 -18.34 10.25
C ALA A 45 8.94 -18.37 10.70
N ASN A 46 8.65 -18.01 11.95
CA ASN A 46 7.28 -17.90 12.46
C ASN A 46 6.52 -16.77 11.76
N VAL A 47 7.13 -15.60 11.54
CA VAL A 47 6.51 -14.46 10.83
C VAL A 47 6.26 -14.79 9.37
N LEU A 48 7.21 -15.46 8.71
CA LEU A 48 7.02 -15.95 7.34
C LEU A 48 5.89 -16.97 7.25
N SER A 49 5.76 -17.84 8.24
CA SER A 49 4.71 -18.87 8.27
C SER A 49 3.32 -18.32 8.60
N SER A 50 3.23 -17.35 9.52
CA SER A 50 1.96 -16.71 9.90
C SER A 50 1.44 -15.77 8.82
N ALA A 51 2.31 -15.34 7.90
CA ALA A 51 2.02 -14.31 6.91
C ALA A 51 1.38 -13.06 7.55
N GLU A 52 1.83 -12.74 8.77
CA GLU A 52 1.23 -11.69 9.59
C GLU A 52 1.20 -10.33 8.88
N GLY A 53 0.27 -9.48 9.34
CA GLY A 53 -0.30 -8.33 8.64
C GLY A 53 0.62 -7.54 7.70
N ASP A 54 1.82 -7.20 8.15
CA ASP A 54 2.72 -6.31 7.42
C ASP A 54 3.64 -7.04 6.41
N LEU A 55 3.67 -8.38 6.40
CA LEU A 55 4.58 -9.13 5.52
C LEU A 55 4.28 -8.88 4.04
N MET A 56 3.00 -8.66 3.69
CA MET A 56 2.62 -8.27 2.33
C MET A 56 3.24 -6.95 1.88
N ILE A 57 3.67 -6.08 2.80
CA ILE A 57 4.34 -4.83 2.48
C ILE A 57 5.85 -5.01 2.62
N ALA A 58 6.31 -5.56 3.75
CA ALA A 58 7.72 -5.76 4.04
C ALA A 58 8.43 -6.67 3.02
N GLY A 59 7.80 -7.75 2.55
CA GLY A 59 8.39 -8.67 1.56
C GLY A 59 8.74 -7.97 0.24
N PRO A 60 7.76 -7.38 -0.47
CA PRO A 60 8.01 -6.58 -1.68
C PRO A 60 8.95 -5.39 -1.44
N ALA A 61 8.85 -4.71 -0.30
CA ALA A 61 9.75 -3.61 0.06
C ALA A 61 11.21 -4.08 0.19
N LEU A 62 11.47 -5.21 0.85
CA LEU A 62 12.81 -5.81 0.91
C LEU A 62 13.30 -6.24 -0.47
N CYS A 63 12.42 -6.78 -1.32
CA CYS A 63 12.76 -7.11 -2.70
C CYS A 63 13.25 -5.87 -3.47
N LEU A 64 12.55 -4.75 -3.35
CA LEU A 64 12.92 -3.48 -3.97
C LEU A 64 14.22 -2.92 -3.39
N TYR A 65 14.42 -3.04 -2.08
CA TYR A 65 15.65 -2.63 -1.38
C TYR A 65 16.87 -3.44 -1.85
N PHE A 66 16.79 -4.78 -1.89
CA PHE A 66 17.88 -5.60 -2.38
C PHE A 66 18.14 -5.39 -3.89
N ALA A 67 17.10 -5.12 -4.67
CA ALA A 67 17.26 -4.73 -6.07
C ALA A 67 18.01 -3.39 -6.20
N ALA A 68 17.73 -2.42 -5.32
CA ALA A 68 18.44 -1.14 -5.29
C ALA A 68 19.93 -1.32 -4.97
N LEU A 69 20.27 -2.16 -3.99
CA LEU A 69 21.66 -2.45 -3.65
C LEU A 69 22.44 -3.16 -4.77
N ARG A 70 21.75 -3.89 -5.66
CA ARG A 70 22.35 -4.62 -6.79
C ARG A 70 22.33 -3.84 -8.10
N SER A 71 21.63 -2.71 -8.17
CA SER A 71 21.58 -1.86 -9.37
C SER A 71 22.93 -1.18 -9.59
N VAL A 72 23.48 -1.31 -10.81
CA VAL A 72 24.79 -0.74 -11.17
C VAL A 72 24.71 0.23 -12.36
N THR A 73 23.50 0.56 -12.81
CA THR A 73 23.29 1.41 -13.99
C THR A 73 22.84 2.81 -13.61
N GLU A 74 23.04 3.76 -14.52
CA GLU A 74 22.56 5.14 -14.42
C GLU A 74 21.82 5.51 -15.71
N PRO A 75 20.48 5.68 -15.70
CA PRO A 75 19.57 5.54 -14.55
C PRO A 75 19.47 4.10 -13.99
N PRO A 76 19.02 3.93 -12.74
CA PRO A 76 18.87 2.60 -12.12
C PRO A 76 18.01 1.63 -12.92
N SER A 77 18.46 0.37 -13.00
CA SER A 77 17.77 -0.70 -13.72
C SER A 77 17.89 -2.03 -12.97
N VAL A 78 16.92 -2.92 -13.19
CA VAL A 78 16.88 -4.25 -12.53
C VAL A 78 17.08 -5.32 -13.60
N PRO A 79 18.15 -6.14 -13.52
CA PRO A 79 18.31 -7.26 -14.45
C PRO A 79 17.17 -8.26 -14.26
N LEU A 80 16.54 -8.73 -15.33
CA LEU A 80 15.41 -9.66 -15.29
C LEU A 80 15.83 -11.11 -15.55
N PRO A 81 15.14 -12.13 -14.99
CA PRO A 81 15.41 -13.53 -15.27
C PRO A 81 15.11 -13.86 -16.74
N ARG A 82 15.90 -14.73 -17.36
CA ARG A 82 15.70 -15.13 -18.77
C ARG A 82 14.35 -15.85 -18.95
N GLN A 83 13.54 -15.41 -19.92
CA GLN A 83 12.22 -16.00 -20.24
C GLN A 83 12.29 -17.46 -20.67
N SER A 84 13.35 -17.87 -21.36
CA SER A 84 13.52 -19.24 -21.82
C SER A 84 14.98 -19.68 -21.70
N LYS A 85 15.19 -20.84 -21.09
CA LYS A 85 16.50 -21.52 -21.08
C LYS A 85 16.95 -21.94 -22.49
N SER A 86 16.02 -22.02 -23.45
CA SER A 86 16.26 -22.47 -24.82
C SER A 86 16.56 -21.32 -25.80
N SER A 87 16.30 -20.07 -25.41
CA SER A 87 16.65 -18.93 -26.27
C SER A 87 18.18 -18.79 -26.33
N ARG A 88 18.72 -18.91 -27.55
CA ARG A 88 20.15 -18.69 -27.82
C ARG A 88 20.55 -17.22 -27.76
N SER A 89 19.60 -16.28 -27.61
CA SER A 89 19.91 -14.88 -27.35
C SER A 89 20.51 -14.74 -25.95
N ARG A 90 21.77 -14.34 -25.87
CA ARG A 90 22.51 -14.18 -24.61
C ARG A 90 22.06 -12.97 -23.78
N ASP A 91 21.20 -12.13 -24.34
CA ASP A 91 20.92 -10.81 -23.80
C ASP A 91 20.03 -10.91 -22.56
N SER A 92 20.61 -10.55 -21.42
CA SER A 92 19.86 -10.27 -20.20
C SER A 92 19.11 -8.96 -20.40
N PHE A 93 17.78 -8.99 -20.36
CA PHE A 93 16.97 -7.79 -20.35
C PHE A 93 17.07 -7.12 -18.97
N SER A 94 17.22 -5.81 -18.93
CA SER A 94 17.07 -5.01 -17.72
C SER A 94 15.76 -4.22 -17.78
N LEU A 95 15.02 -4.19 -16.68
CA LEU A 95 13.88 -3.30 -16.50
C LEU A 95 14.42 -1.89 -16.19
N SER A 96 13.99 -0.91 -16.96
CA SER A 96 14.37 0.51 -16.90
C SER A 96 13.14 1.39 -17.10
N GLU A 97 13.23 2.71 -16.91
CA GLU A 97 12.08 3.60 -17.08
C GLU A 97 11.50 3.54 -18.51
N ASP A 98 12.37 3.37 -19.52
CA ASP A 98 11.99 3.41 -20.94
C ASP A 98 11.23 2.18 -21.43
N ASN A 99 11.46 1.01 -20.80
CA ASN A 99 10.80 -0.25 -21.17
C ASN A 99 9.80 -0.75 -20.11
N CYS A 100 9.61 0.01 -19.02
CA CYS A 100 8.68 -0.30 -17.96
C CYS A 100 7.22 -0.19 -18.45
N PRO A 101 6.36 -1.21 -18.18
CA PRO A 101 4.95 -1.15 -18.54
C PRO A 101 4.29 0.10 -17.94
N PRO A 102 3.35 0.76 -18.65
CA PRO A 102 2.74 2.01 -18.19
C PRO A 102 2.16 1.93 -16.78
N SER A 103 1.57 0.79 -16.41
CA SER A 103 1.01 0.55 -15.09
C SER A 103 2.08 0.55 -13.98
N PHE A 104 3.36 0.30 -14.29
CA PHE A 104 4.48 0.25 -13.34
C PHE A 104 5.28 1.55 -13.25
N ARG A 105 5.17 2.44 -14.25
CA ARG A 105 6.05 3.61 -14.40
C ARG A 105 6.01 4.56 -13.20
N SER A 106 4.83 4.78 -12.64
CA SER A 106 4.63 5.76 -11.56
C SER A 106 5.46 5.41 -10.32
N PHE A 107 5.44 4.16 -9.89
CA PHE A 107 6.22 3.71 -8.74
C PHE A 107 7.64 3.28 -9.10
N TRP A 108 7.90 2.89 -10.35
CA TRP A 108 9.26 2.72 -10.85
C TRP A 108 10.07 4.01 -10.70
N ARG A 109 9.46 5.16 -11.02
CA ARG A 109 10.08 6.48 -10.82
C ARG A 109 10.45 6.70 -9.36
N VAL A 110 9.54 6.41 -8.43
CA VAL A 110 9.80 6.51 -6.99
C VAL A 110 10.99 5.64 -6.58
N TRP A 111 10.96 4.36 -6.96
CA TRP A 111 12.06 3.44 -6.67
C TRP A 111 13.39 3.94 -7.24
N SER A 112 13.42 4.34 -8.52
CA SER A 112 14.63 4.82 -9.19
C SER A 112 15.25 6.05 -8.51
N GLN A 113 14.43 6.93 -7.95
CA GLN A 113 14.89 8.10 -7.19
C GLN A 113 15.42 7.71 -5.81
N SER A 114 14.84 6.68 -5.17
CA SER A 114 15.33 6.15 -3.90
C SER A 114 16.64 5.36 -4.04
N VAL A 115 16.96 4.80 -5.22
CA VAL A 115 18.16 3.95 -5.40
C VAL A 115 19.47 4.67 -5.04
N PRO A 116 19.80 5.87 -5.58
CA PRO A 116 21.01 6.58 -5.18
C PRO A 116 21.04 6.91 -3.69
N GLU A 117 19.87 7.19 -3.09
CA GLU A 117 19.77 7.47 -1.66
C GLU A 117 20.11 6.24 -0.80
N ILE A 118 19.61 5.06 -1.19
CA ILE A 118 19.90 3.78 -0.55
C ILE A 118 21.40 3.46 -0.65
N GLN A 119 21.96 3.59 -1.86
CA GLN A 119 23.36 3.26 -2.13
C GLN A 119 24.34 4.21 -1.42
N ALA A 120 23.93 5.45 -1.15
CA ALA A 120 24.73 6.42 -0.40
C ALA A 120 24.75 6.19 1.11
N LEU A 121 23.92 5.29 1.66
CA LEU A 121 23.95 4.94 3.08
C LEU A 121 25.16 4.06 3.39
N ILE A 122 25.77 4.26 4.55
CA ILE A 122 26.77 3.33 5.11
C ILE A 122 26.10 2.00 5.48
N PRO A 123 26.83 0.87 5.53
CA PRO A 123 26.26 -0.46 5.79
C PRO A 123 25.39 -0.57 7.04
N GLU A 124 25.73 0.14 8.11
CA GLU A 124 24.96 0.18 9.36
C GLU A 124 23.57 0.79 9.15
N HIS A 125 23.49 1.90 8.41
CA HIS A 125 22.22 2.55 8.10
C HIS A 125 21.44 1.85 6.98
N GLN A 126 22.12 1.11 6.11
CA GLN A 126 21.46 0.18 5.17
C GLN A 126 20.76 -0.95 5.94
N HIS A 127 21.42 -1.51 6.95
CA HIS A 127 20.80 -2.49 7.84
C HIS A 127 19.62 -1.89 8.62
N ASP A 128 19.77 -0.69 9.18
CA ASP A 128 18.65 0.02 9.83
C ASP A 128 17.47 0.25 8.88
N LEU A 129 17.73 0.59 7.62
CA LEU A 129 16.70 0.73 6.59
C LEU A 129 15.93 -0.58 6.39
N ALA A 130 16.63 -1.71 6.25
CA ALA A 130 16.00 -3.02 6.12
C ALA A 130 15.15 -3.37 7.37
N ARG A 131 15.64 -3.03 8.57
CA ARG A 131 14.90 -3.22 9.83
C ARG A 131 13.63 -2.38 9.88
N ILE A 132 13.71 -1.10 9.54
CA ILE A 132 12.56 -0.19 9.54
C ILE A 132 11.53 -0.61 8.48
N ILE A 133 11.96 -1.10 7.31
CA ILE A 133 11.07 -1.71 6.32
C ILE A 133 10.27 -2.88 6.92
N CYS A 134 10.88 -3.67 7.80
CA CYS A 134 10.24 -4.79 8.52
C CYS A 134 9.46 -4.37 9.78
N GLY A 135 9.34 -3.07 10.06
CA GLY A 135 8.71 -2.58 11.31
C GLY A 135 9.53 -2.86 12.56
N LEU A 136 10.84 -3.10 12.42
CA LEU A 136 11.76 -3.31 13.54
C LEU A 136 12.46 -2.00 13.92
N PRO A 137 12.81 -1.79 15.20
CA PRO A 137 13.55 -0.61 15.63
C PRO A 137 14.98 -0.64 15.05
N PRO A 138 15.53 0.53 14.65
CA PRO A 138 16.92 0.64 14.21
C PRO A 138 17.89 0.35 15.36
N ILE A 139 19.12 -0.04 15.01
CA ILE A 139 20.19 -0.38 15.95
C ILE A 139 21.13 0.80 16.13
N SER A 140 21.43 1.55 15.06
CA SER A 140 22.41 2.63 15.12
C SER A 140 21.92 3.84 15.92
N SER A 141 22.84 4.46 16.65
CA SER A 141 22.61 5.73 17.35
C SER A 141 23.77 6.70 17.05
N PRO A 142 23.51 7.89 16.47
CA PRO A 142 22.19 8.42 16.09
C PRO A 142 21.61 7.78 14.82
N ILE A 143 20.28 7.75 14.72
CA ILE A 143 19.58 7.30 13.51
C ILE A 143 19.77 8.33 12.39
N ASN A 144 20.14 7.87 11.20
CA ASN A 144 20.18 8.72 10.02
C ASN A 144 18.75 9.16 9.64
N ARG A 145 18.51 10.47 9.67
CA ARG A 145 17.19 11.09 9.43
C ARG A 145 16.57 10.72 8.09
N ARG A 146 17.37 10.35 7.09
CA ARG A 146 16.90 9.97 5.74
C ARG A 146 16.29 8.58 5.70
N VAL A 147 16.68 7.68 6.60
CA VAL A 147 16.28 6.27 6.56
C VAL A 147 14.76 6.11 6.65
N ASN A 148 14.09 6.89 7.49
CA ASN A 148 12.63 6.85 7.60
C ASN A 148 11.92 7.32 6.31
N GLY A 149 12.46 8.34 5.64
CA GLY A 149 11.92 8.81 4.36
C GLY A 149 12.07 7.76 3.26
N ILE A 150 13.27 7.19 3.13
CA ILE A 150 13.56 6.12 2.17
C ILE A 150 12.67 4.90 2.45
N ALA A 151 12.52 4.49 3.71
CA ALA A 151 11.66 3.38 4.10
C ALA A 151 10.19 3.65 3.72
N ALA A 152 9.70 4.88 3.94
CA ALA A 152 8.35 5.26 3.57
C ALA A 152 8.14 5.19 2.05
N ASP A 153 9.08 5.68 1.25
CA ASP A 153 8.99 5.59 -0.22
C ASP A 153 8.97 4.14 -0.72
N ILE A 154 9.90 3.32 -0.23
CA ILE A 154 9.99 1.90 -0.64
C ILE A 154 8.75 1.13 -0.19
N ARG A 155 8.23 1.38 1.01
CA ARG A 155 6.97 0.78 1.48
C ARG A 155 5.77 1.25 0.68
N ALA A 156 5.75 2.50 0.23
CA ALA A 156 4.68 3.02 -0.61
C ALA A 156 4.63 2.28 -1.95
N VAL A 157 5.79 2.06 -2.59
CA VAL A 157 5.88 1.24 -3.81
C VAL A 157 5.45 -0.21 -3.54
N ALA A 158 5.88 -0.79 -2.41
CA ALA A 158 5.50 -2.14 -2.04
C ALA A 158 3.99 -2.30 -1.82
N ILE A 159 3.34 -1.34 -1.18
CA ILE A 159 1.88 -1.29 -0.99
C ILE A 159 1.17 -1.35 -2.35
N GLU A 160 1.58 -0.51 -3.30
CA GLU A 160 0.99 -0.46 -4.66
C GLU A 160 1.10 -1.81 -5.38
N ILE A 161 2.25 -2.47 -5.29
CA ILE A 161 2.46 -3.80 -5.87
C ILE A 161 1.54 -4.81 -5.17
N SER A 162 1.45 -4.75 -3.85
CA SER A 162 0.67 -5.69 -3.03
C SER A 162 -0.84 -5.53 -3.14
N MET A 163 -1.29 -4.39 -3.65
CA MET A 163 -2.69 -4.17 -4.02
C MET A 163 -3.08 -4.90 -5.30
N ARG A 164 -2.12 -5.26 -6.17
CA ARG A 164 -2.43 -5.93 -7.43
C ARG A 164 -2.91 -7.34 -7.19
N ARG A 165 -3.98 -7.71 -7.88
CA ARG A 165 -4.58 -9.03 -7.75
C ARG A 165 -3.61 -10.15 -8.12
N THR A 166 -2.95 -9.99 -9.26
CA THR A 166 -1.95 -10.94 -9.77
C THR A 166 -0.84 -11.22 -8.76
N PHE A 167 -0.47 -10.20 -7.98
CA PHE A 167 0.50 -10.34 -6.92
C PHE A 167 -0.06 -11.15 -5.74
N GLN A 168 -1.26 -10.80 -5.26
CA GLN A 168 -1.91 -11.47 -4.12
C GLN A 168 -2.11 -12.98 -4.38
N ASP A 169 -2.54 -13.36 -5.58
CA ASP A 169 -2.82 -14.76 -5.91
C ASP A 169 -1.58 -15.67 -5.83
N ARG A 170 -0.40 -15.11 -6.13
CA ARG A 170 0.86 -15.86 -6.16
C ARG A 170 1.63 -15.78 -4.84
N TYR A 171 1.31 -14.81 -4.00
CA TYR A 171 2.06 -14.49 -2.79
C TYR A 171 2.21 -15.68 -1.83
N ALA A 172 1.16 -16.49 -1.64
CA ALA A 172 1.23 -17.71 -0.82
C ALA A 172 2.32 -18.69 -1.32
N GLY A 173 2.42 -18.86 -2.64
CA GLY A 173 3.40 -19.75 -3.25
C GLY A 173 4.83 -19.23 -3.08
N ASP A 174 5.03 -17.91 -3.11
CA ASP A 174 6.34 -17.29 -2.88
C ASP A 174 6.79 -17.44 -1.43
N LEU A 175 5.88 -17.25 -0.48
CA LEU A 175 6.14 -17.49 0.95
C LEU A 175 6.53 -18.94 1.21
N GLN A 176 5.79 -19.89 0.63
CA GLN A 176 6.11 -21.31 0.78
C GLN A 176 7.48 -21.65 0.19
N ALA A 177 7.81 -21.14 -1.00
CA ALA A 177 9.11 -21.34 -1.60
C ALA A 177 10.26 -20.81 -0.73
N ALA A 178 10.07 -19.66 -0.09
CA ALA A 178 11.06 -19.09 0.83
C ALA A 178 11.19 -19.86 2.16
N LEU A 179 10.09 -20.45 2.66
CA LEU A 179 10.09 -21.32 3.84
C LEU A 179 10.84 -22.63 3.55
N ASP A 180 10.60 -23.22 2.39
CA ASP A 180 11.23 -24.47 1.94
C ASP A 180 12.73 -24.26 1.67
N ALA A 181 13.12 -23.09 1.16
CA ALA A 181 14.51 -22.70 1.01
C ALA A 181 15.23 -22.64 2.38
N GLY A 182 16.25 -23.48 2.54
CA GLY A 182 17.06 -23.57 3.77
C GLY A 182 16.50 -24.50 4.86
N SER A 183 15.41 -25.22 4.60
CA SER A 183 14.83 -26.18 5.54
C SER A 183 15.35 -27.61 5.29
N SER A 184 16.66 -27.82 5.47
CA SER A 184 17.31 -29.14 5.33
C SER A 184 17.02 -30.05 6.54
N GLY A 185 15.76 -30.45 6.73
CA GLY A 185 15.35 -31.48 7.72
C GLY A 185 14.70 -31.00 9.02
N ARG A 186 14.34 -29.71 9.14
CA ARG A 186 13.56 -29.18 10.29
C ARG A 186 12.06 -29.10 9.96
N LYS A 187 11.23 -28.91 11.01
CA LYS A 187 9.76 -28.82 10.97
C LYS A 187 9.26 -28.12 9.70
N LYS A 188 8.38 -28.78 8.94
CA LYS A 188 7.76 -28.23 7.73
C LYS A 188 6.75 -27.16 8.13
N PHE A 189 7.04 -25.90 7.81
CA PHE A 189 6.09 -24.80 7.97
C PHE A 189 5.25 -24.67 6.71
N LYS A 190 3.95 -24.41 6.87
CA LYS A 190 3.03 -24.12 5.77
C LYS A 190 2.62 -22.65 5.84
N ALA A 191 2.75 -21.92 4.74
CA ALA A 191 2.25 -20.55 4.66
C ALA A 191 0.72 -20.56 4.81
N SER A 192 0.18 -19.75 5.73
CA SER A 192 -1.26 -19.63 6.00
C SER A 192 -1.97 -18.57 5.15
N PHE A 193 -1.28 -17.94 4.19
CA PHE A 193 -1.82 -16.85 3.40
C PHE A 193 -2.98 -17.31 2.51
N ILE A 194 -4.12 -16.62 2.62
CA ILE A 194 -5.30 -16.84 1.76
C ILE A 194 -5.57 -15.54 1.01
N PRO A 195 -5.45 -15.50 -0.33
CA PRO A 195 -5.74 -14.30 -1.10
C PRO A 195 -7.20 -13.86 -0.92
N PRO A 196 -7.52 -12.57 -1.14
CA PRO A 196 -8.91 -12.12 -1.18
C PRO A 196 -9.72 -12.90 -2.26
N PRO A 197 -11.06 -12.86 -2.30
CA PRO A 197 -11.87 -13.45 -3.37
C PRO A 197 -11.61 -12.71 -4.70
N VAL A 198 -11.80 -13.40 -5.82
CA VAL A 198 -11.65 -12.81 -7.16
C VAL A 198 -12.86 -11.93 -7.45
N TYR A 199 -12.64 -10.71 -7.94
CA TYR A 199 -13.70 -9.84 -8.46
C TYR A 199 -13.85 -10.11 -9.94
N ASP A 200 -14.88 -10.84 -10.35
CA ASP A 200 -15.21 -10.90 -11.77
C ASP A 200 -16.21 -9.78 -12.09
N ALA A 201 -15.68 -8.65 -12.58
CA ALA A 201 -16.48 -7.46 -12.88
C ALA A 201 -17.38 -7.63 -14.12
N SER A 202 -17.38 -8.80 -14.79
CA SER A 202 -18.00 -8.90 -16.12
C SER A 202 -18.55 -10.27 -16.55
N GLN A 203 -18.69 -11.26 -15.67
CA GLN A 203 -19.49 -12.44 -16.03
C GLN A 203 -20.99 -12.14 -15.88
N SER A 204 -21.58 -11.69 -16.98
CA SER A 204 -23.03 -11.81 -17.19
C SER A 204 -23.42 -13.29 -17.00
N PRO A 205 -24.46 -13.62 -16.23
CA PRO A 205 -24.91 -15.00 -16.11
C PRO A 205 -25.46 -15.44 -17.46
N VAL A 206 -24.69 -16.20 -18.22
CA VAL A 206 -25.21 -16.91 -19.39
C VAL A 206 -25.98 -18.11 -18.85
N PRO A 207 -27.31 -18.22 -19.04
CA PRO A 207 -28.02 -19.44 -18.71
C PRO A 207 -27.68 -20.49 -19.78
N SER A 208 -26.82 -21.44 -19.43
CA SER A 208 -26.64 -22.65 -20.24
C SER A 208 -27.59 -23.73 -19.71
N PRO A 209 -28.59 -24.17 -20.50
CA PRO A 209 -29.32 -25.40 -20.21
C PRO A 209 -28.63 -26.55 -20.95
N SER A 210 -28.29 -27.63 -20.24
CA SER A 210 -28.21 -28.97 -20.85
C SER A 210 -28.27 -30.05 -19.77
N PRO A 211 -29.19 -31.03 -19.90
CA PRO A 211 -29.28 -32.20 -19.05
C PRO A 211 -28.46 -33.34 -19.66
N SER A 212 -27.66 -34.03 -18.86
CA SER A 212 -27.24 -35.39 -19.21
C SER A 212 -27.07 -36.22 -17.95
N SER A 213 -27.92 -37.23 -17.87
CA SER A 213 -27.96 -38.38 -16.99
C SER A 213 -26.59 -39.01 -16.72
N SER A 214 -26.28 -39.24 -15.44
CA SER A 214 -25.49 -40.40 -15.02
C SER A 214 -25.88 -40.81 -13.62
N THR A 215 -26.53 -41.98 -13.56
CA THR A 215 -26.91 -42.75 -12.39
C THR A 215 -25.68 -43.13 -11.56
N PHE A 216 -25.57 -42.63 -10.33
CA PHE A 216 -24.69 -43.21 -9.30
C PHE A 216 -25.42 -43.24 -7.95
N SER A 217 -25.30 -44.39 -7.29
CA SER A 217 -26.00 -44.81 -6.06
C SER A 217 -25.75 -43.91 -4.85
N PRO A 218 -26.67 -43.89 -3.86
CA PRO A 218 -26.54 -43.05 -2.67
C PRO A 218 -25.63 -43.72 -1.62
N ILE A 219 -24.54 -43.03 -1.24
CA ILE A 219 -23.79 -43.28 -0.01
C ILE A 219 -24.32 -42.29 1.05
N PRO A 220 -24.69 -42.74 2.26
CA PRO A 220 -25.23 -41.84 3.29
C PRO A 220 -24.15 -40.89 3.82
N PRO A 221 -24.45 -39.59 4.02
CA PRO A 221 -23.50 -38.67 4.63
C PRO A 221 -23.39 -38.96 6.13
N SER A 222 -22.17 -39.19 6.60
CA SER A 222 -21.83 -39.19 8.03
C SER A 222 -22.08 -37.79 8.64
N PRO A 223 -22.56 -37.71 9.88
CA PRO A 223 -22.79 -36.44 10.56
C PRO A 223 -21.46 -35.88 11.04
N HIS A 224 -20.79 -35.10 10.19
CA HIS A 224 -19.71 -34.25 10.64
C HIS A 224 -20.30 -33.07 11.41
N SER A 225 -20.11 -33.09 12.72
CA SER A 225 -20.38 -32.00 13.64
C SER A 225 -19.81 -30.68 13.09
N PRO A 226 -20.61 -29.61 12.96
CA PRO A 226 -20.09 -28.31 12.60
C PRO A 226 -19.17 -27.86 13.73
N THR A 227 -17.88 -27.74 13.44
CA THR A 227 -16.95 -27.04 14.32
C THR A 227 -17.46 -25.60 14.44
N PRO A 228 -17.70 -25.08 15.65
CA PRO A 228 -18.16 -23.72 15.82
C PRO A 228 -17.08 -22.78 15.26
N THR A 229 -17.43 -22.13 14.15
CA THR A 229 -16.61 -21.07 13.59
C THR A 229 -16.67 -19.91 14.61
N ILE A 230 -15.54 -19.62 15.25
CA ILE A 230 -15.37 -18.62 16.34
C ILE A 230 -15.80 -17.19 15.94
N LEU A 231 -16.10 -16.96 14.66
CA LEU A 231 -16.80 -15.76 14.19
C LEU A 231 -18.24 -16.16 13.85
N ALA A 232 -19.15 -16.08 14.82
CA ALA A 232 -20.56 -15.96 14.47
C ALA A 232 -20.67 -14.68 13.62
N PRO A 233 -21.10 -14.74 12.34
CA PRO A 233 -21.15 -13.59 11.42
C PRO A 233 -22.00 -12.41 11.92
N ASP A 234 -22.70 -12.61 13.04
CA ASP A 234 -23.80 -11.81 13.57
C ASP A 234 -23.45 -11.19 14.95
N SER A 235 -22.16 -11.05 15.29
CA SER A 235 -21.81 -10.22 16.45
C SER A 235 -22.22 -8.77 16.18
N PRO A 236 -23.02 -8.13 17.05
CA PRO A 236 -23.49 -6.75 16.83
C PRO A 236 -22.35 -5.75 16.60
N ALA A 237 -21.18 -5.98 17.20
CA ALA A 237 -20.00 -5.14 17.00
C ALA A 237 -19.41 -5.29 15.58
N ILE A 238 -19.38 -6.50 15.01
CA ILE A 238 -18.88 -6.72 13.65
C ILE A 238 -19.83 -6.09 12.63
N GLU A 239 -21.14 -6.23 12.83
CA GLU A 239 -22.15 -5.58 11.99
C GLU A 239 -22.01 -4.05 12.04
N PHE A 240 -21.87 -3.48 13.24
CA PHE A 240 -21.63 -2.05 13.42
C PHE A 240 -20.40 -1.56 12.64
N ILE A 241 -19.26 -2.25 12.75
CA ILE A 241 -18.02 -1.84 12.05
C ILE A 241 -18.21 -1.96 10.53
N ARG A 242 -18.86 -3.03 10.05
CA ARG A 242 -19.17 -3.20 8.62
C ARG A 242 -20.08 -2.11 8.08
N GLU A 243 -21.19 -1.83 8.78
CA GLU A 243 -22.15 -0.80 8.38
C GLU A 243 -21.48 0.56 8.29
N THR A 244 -20.66 0.92 9.28
CA THR A 244 -19.93 2.19 9.32
C THR A 244 -18.96 2.31 8.15
N LEU A 245 -18.12 1.29 7.91
CA LEU A 245 -17.14 1.32 6.81
C LEU A 245 -17.78 1.28 5.43
N TYR A 246 -18.87 0.52 5.24
CA TYR A 246 -19.57 0.46 3.95
C TYR A 246 -20.38 1.73 3.66
N ALA A 247 -20.95 2.36 4.68
CA ALA A 247 -21.59 3.67 4.54
C ALA A 247 -20.56 4.73 4.09
N ALA A 248 -19.42 4.80 4.77
CA ALA A 248 -18.33 5.73 4.40
C ALA A 248 -17.79 5.44 2.98
N LEU A 249 -17.67 4.17 2.60
CA LEU A 249 -17.26 3.79 1.25
C LEU A 249 -18.23 4.27 0.17
N ALA A 250 -19.53 4.10 0.39
CA ALA A 250 -20.55 4.59 -0.54
C ALA A 250 -20.46 6.11 -0.71
N GLU A 251 -20.35 6.84 0.40
CA GLU A 251 -20.24 8.29 0.42
C GLU A 251 -18.95 8.78 -0.29
N VAL A 252 -17.82 8.11 -0.08
CA VAL A 252 -16.55 8.43 -0.75
C VAL A 252 -16.66 8.31 -2.28
N ILE A 253 -17.29 7.25 -2.78
CA ILE A 253 -17.44 7.03 -4.23
C ILE A 253 -18.37 8.07 -4.85
N GLU A 254 -19.45 8.43 -4.14
CA GLU A 254 -20.37 9.50 -4.55
C GLU A 254 -19.65 10.86 -4.62
N ARG A 255 -18.96 11.22 -3.53
CA ARG A 255 -18.29 12.52 -3.35
C ARG A 255 -17.08 12.69 -4.29
N ARG A 256 -16.37 11.62 -4.64
CA ARG A 256 -15.13 11.69 -5.45
C ARG A 256 -15.31 11.20 -6.88
N SER A 257 -15.72 12.11 -7.78
CA SER A 257 -15.90 11.83 -9.22
C SER A 257 -14.66 11.27 -9.93
N ALA A 258 -13.46 11.56 -9.43
CA ALA A 258 -12.22 10.98 -9.97
C ALA A 258 -12.16 9.45 -9.79
N LEU A 259 -12.66 8.92 -8.67
CA LEU A 259 -12.70 7.47 -8.42
C LEU A 259 -13.62 6.77 -9.41
N ARG A 260 -14.75 7.39 -9.78
CA ARG A 260 -15.64 6.86 -10.82
C ARG A 260 -14.95 6.71 -12.17
N ARG A 261 -14.13 7.68 -12.56
CA ARG A 261 -13.30 7.54 -13.78
C ARG A 261 -12.28 6.42 -13.66
N TYR A 262 -11.62 6.29 -12.50
CA TYR A 262 -10.68 5.19 -12.27
C TYR A 262 -11.35 3.82 -12.25
N LEU A 263 -12.60 3.69 -11.80
CA LEU A 263 -13.32 2.41 -11.84
C LEU A 263 -13.42 1.83 -13.26
N HIS A 264 -13.38 2.68 -14.30
CA HIS A 264 -13.37 2.22 -15.69
C HIS A 264 -11.96 1.95 -16.24
N VAL A 265 -10.96 2.72 -15.81
CA VAL A 265 -9.59 2.66 -16.36
C VAL A 265 -8.71 1.66 -15.62
N ASP A 266 -8.82 1.64 -14.29
CA ASP A 266 -8.05 0.80 -13.37
C ASP A 266 -8.93 0.46 -12.15
N PRO A 267 -9.86 -0.51 -12.28
CA PRO A 267 -10.78 -0.88 -11.22
C PRO A 267 -10.09 -1.29 -9.91
N PRO A 268 -9.00 -2.12 -9.91
CA PRO A 268 -8.28 -2.46 -8.69
C PRO A 268 -7.72 -1.25 -7.95
N ARG A 269 -7.18 -0.26 -8.68
CA ARG A 269 -6.69 0.99 -8.07
C ARG A 269 -7.83 1.81 -7.47
N ALA A 270 -8.92 1.98 -8.23
CA ALA A 270 -10.08 2.74 -7.78
C ALA A 270 -10.72 2.14 -6.53
N TYR A 271 -10.84 0.81 -6.52
CA TYR A 271 -11.31 0.01 -5.40
C TYR A 271 -10.51 0.36 -4.14
N PHE A 272 -9.20 0.26 -4.23
CA PHE A 272 -8.34 0.42 -3.07
C PHE A 272 -8.31 1.87 -2.59
N ALA A 273 -8.24 2.83 -3.52
CA ALA A 273 -8.32 4.25 -3.20
C ALA A 273 -9.63 4.56 -2.46
N ALA A 274 -10.77 3.99 -2.90
CA ALA A 274 -12.05 4.17 -2.23
C ALA A 274 -12.04 3.61 -0.79
N VAL A 275 -11.48 2.41 -0.58
CA VAL A 275 -11.33 1.84 0.78
C VAL A 275 -10.42 2.69 1.66
N ALA A 276 -9.27 3.14 1.13
CA ALA A 276 -8.33 3.97 1.87
C ALA A 276 -8.95 5.32 2.27
N PHE A 277 -9.73 5.92 1.38
CA PHE A 277 -10.51 7.12 1.71
C PHE A 277 -11.62 6.84 2.71
N ALA A 278 -12.32 5.70 2.64
CA ALA A 278 -13.33 5.34 3.64
C ALA A 278 -12.71 5.15 5.03
N VAL A 279 -11.53 4.54 5.10
CA VAL A 279 -10.74 4.42 6.35
C VAL A 279 -10.39 5.81 6.89
N LEU A 280 -9.87 6.70 6.04
CA LEU A 280 -9.52 8.07 6.47
C LEU A 280 -10.77 8.86 6.89
N ASP A 281 -11.87 8.75 6.16
CA ASP A 281 -13.13 9.44 6.46
C ASP A 281 -13.67 8.97 7.81
N VAL A 282 -13.81 7.65 8.05
CA VAL A 282 -14.23 7.13 9.36
C VAL A 282 -13.26 7.54 10.48
N ALA A 283 -11.95 7.47 10.25
CA ALA A 283 -10.96 7.85 11.25
C ALA A 283 -11.06 9.34 11.64
N THR A 284 -11.47 10.22 10.73
CA THR A 284 -11.53 11.67 10.95
C THR A 284 -12.92 12.16 11.38
N SER A 285 -13.99 11.56 10.88
CA SER A 285 -15.38 12.00 11.08
C SER A 285 -16.12 11.26 12.18
N SER A 286 -15.89 9.95 12.32
CA SER A 286 -16.61 9.09 13.28
C SER A 286 -15.94 9.01 14.66
N MET A 287 -14.80 9.66 14.84
CA MET A 287 -13.96 9.49 16.03
C MET A 287 -14.12 10.65 17.01
N THR A 288 -14.93 10.39 18.03
CA THR A 288 -15.05 11.28 19.18
C THR A 288 -13.91 10.97 20.14
N HIS A 289 -12.77 11.62 19.94
CA HIS A 289 -11.85 11.80 21.04
C HIS A 289 -12.52 12.78 21.98
N ARG A 290 -12.86 12.35 23.20
CA ARG A 290 -13.29 13.27 24.24
C ARG A 290 -12.09 14.16 24.54
N GLN A 291 -11.99 15.28 23.82
CA GLN A 291 -10.93 16.24 24.03
C GLN A 291 -11.12 16.76 25.45
N THR A 292 -10.12 16.54 26.30
CA THR A 292 -9.98 17.05 27.66
C THR A 292 -9.85 18.59 27.72
N HIS A 293 -10.27 19.31 26.68
CA HIS A 293 -10.12 20.76 26.55
C HIS A 293 -11.11 21.57 27.40
N THR A 294 -12.15 20.96 27.96
CA THR A 294 -12.89 21.54 29.09
C THR A 294 -12.28 21.08 30.40
N LYS A 295 -11.03 21.48 30.67
CA LYS A 295 -10.54 21.68 32.04
C LYS A 295 -11.34 22.83 32.68
N ALA A 296 -12.63 22.61 32.91
CA ALA A 296 -13.28 23.27 34.03
C ALA A 296 -12.54 22.77 35.28
N LEU A 297 -12.25 23.69 36.20
CA LEU A 297 -11.38 23.56 37.37
C LEU A 297 -11.76 22.42 38.36
N VAL A 298 -12.73 21.57 38.02
CA VAL A 298 -13.35 20.54 38.85
C VAL A 298 -12.71 19.15 38.65
N ASP A 299 -11.94 18.91 37.58
CA ASP A 299 -11.30 17.61 37.28
C ASP A 299 -9.87 17.44 37.89
N ILE A 300 -9.66 17.90 39.13
CA ILE A 300 -8.39 17.68 39.87
C ILE A 300 -8.24 16.23 40.36
N LEU A 301 -9.26 15.39 40.20
CA LEU A 301 -9.15 13.97 40.52
C LEU A 301 -8.63 13.18 39.32
N PRO A 302 -7.51 12.45 39.43
CA PRO A 302 -7.07 11.53 38.40
C PRO A 302 -8.11 10.41 38.28
N SER A 303 -8.94 10.47 37.24
CA SER A 303 -9.76 9.33 36.86
C SER A 303 -8.81 8.26 36.33
N GLU A 304 -8.51 7.25 37.15
CA GLU A 304 -7.59 6.15 36.81
C GLU A 304 -8.08 5.23 35.67
N HIS A 305 -9.26 5.52 35.12
CA HIS A 305 -9.81 4.78 33.99
C HIS A 305 -9.48 5.56 32.73
N GLY A 306 -8.38 5.18 32.06
CA GLY A 306 -7.96 5.77 30.80
C GLY A 306 -9.13 5.86 29.82
N GLU A 307 -9.41 7.08 29.34
CA GLU A 307 -10.53 7.31 28.43
C GLU A 307 -10.29 6.55 27.12
N GLU A 308 -11.09 5.52 26.91
CA GLU A 308 -11.00 4.70 25.73
C GLU A 308 -11.62 5.43 24.52
N ALA A 309 -10.93 5.39 23.38
CA ALA A 309 -11.46 5.97 22.15
C ALA A 309 -12.81 5.33 21.78
N THR A 310 -13.78 6.17 21.41
CA THR A 310 -15.12 5.75 20.99
C THR A 310 -15.33 6.07 19.52
N ILE A 311 -15.94 5.13 18.79
CA ILE A 311 -16.27 5.29 17.38
C ILE A 311 -17.77 5.41 17.27
N GLN A 312 -18.22 6.47 16.59
CA GLN A 312 -19.62 6.74 16.29
C GLN A 312 -19.95 6.19 14.91
N GLY A 313 -20.78 5.15 14.87
CA GLY A 313 -21.21 4.53 13.62
C GLY A 313 -22.48 5.16 13.09
N VAL A 314 -23.08 4.47 12.14
CA VAL A 314 -24.35 4.89 11.52
C VAL A 314 -25.47 4.90 12.59
N LEU A 315 -26.42 5.83 12.44
CA LEU A 315 -27.56 6.00 13.35
C LEU A 315 -27.19 6.42 14.78
N GLY A 316 -25.98 6.98 14.98
CA GLY A 316 -25.54 7.51 16.26
C GLY A 316 -25.17 6.46 17.30
N LYS A 317 -25.11 5.17 16.91
CA LYS A 317 -24.58 4.10 17.76
C LYS A 317 -23.09 4.36 18.03
N THR A 318 -22.61 3.97 19.20
CA THR A 318 -21.19 4.06 19.56
C THR A 318 -20.61 2.70 19.90
N LEU A 319 -19.33 2.52 19.61
CA LEU A 319 -18.56 1.32 19.95
C LEU A 319 -17.23 1.75 20.58
N THR A 320 -16.92 1.19 21.75
CA THR A 320 -15.63 1.37 22.41
C THR A 320 -14.64 0.28 21.98
N LEU A 321 -13.34 0.51 22.14
CA LEU A 321 -12.32 -0.49 21.78
C LEU A 321 -12.44 -1.78 22.62
N SER A 322 -12.88 -1.70 23.87
CA SER A 322 -13.12 -2.85 24.75
C SER A 322 -14.30 -3.70 24.32
N GLN A 323 -15.29 -3.10 23.66
CA GLN A 323 -16.44 -3.79 23.06
C GLN A 323 -16.08 -4.46 21.72
N CYS A 324 -14.93 -4.13 21.13
CA CYS A 324 -14.50 -4.74 19.87
C CYS A 324 -14.07 -6.20 20.10
N PRO A 325 -14.45 -7.13 19.19
CA PRO A 325 -13.93 -8.50 19.19
C PRO A 325 -12.40 -8.52 19.22
N PRO A 326 -11.75 -9.42 19.98
CA PRO A 326 -10.30 -9.46 20.14
C PRO A 326 -9.51 -9.40 18.82
N GLU A 327 -10.02 -10.04 17.78
CA GLU A 327 -9.39 -10.13 16.46
C GLU A 327 -9.43 -8.79 15.69
N LEU A 328 -10.41 -7.93 15.99
CA LEU A 328 -10.58 -6.62 15.36
C LEU A 328 -9.98 -5.47 16.18
N ARG A 329 -9.68 -5.67 17.46
CA ARG A 329 -9.10 -4.61 18.30
C ARG A 329 -7.85 -3.97 17.70
N PRO A 330 -6.87 -4.71 17.12
CA PRO A 330 -5.71 -4.06 16.51
C PRO A 330 -6.06 -3.16 15.34
N PHE A 331 -7.02 -3.58 14.50
CA PHE A 331 -7.53 -2.78 13.38
C PHE A 331 -8.20 -1.50 13.88
N MET A 332 -9.07 -1.61 14.88
CA MET A 332 -9.79 -0.48 15.46
C MET A 332 -8.84 0.48 16.19
N ALA A 333 -7.83 -0.04 16.91
CA ALA A 333 -6.82 0.78 17.55
C ALA A 333 -5.97 1.57 16.54
N GLU A 334 -5.59 0.96 15.41
CA GLU A 334 -4.88 1.68 14.34
C GLU A 334 -5.79 2.73 13.67
N LEU A 335 -7.08 2.42 13.46
CA LEU A 335 -8.06 3.38 12.98
C LEU A 335 -8.12 4.62 13.90
N CYS A 336 -8.15 4.40 15.23
CA CYS A 336 -8.05 5.45 16.23
C CYS A 336 -6.78 6.28 16.12
N SER A 337 -5.63 5.61 15.99
CA SER A 337 -4.34 6.28 15.88
C SER A 337 -4.22 7.11 14.60
N ILE A 338 -4.80 6.65 13.48
CA ILE A 338 -4.86 7.42 12.23
C ILE A 338 -5.71 8.68 12.42
N GLY A 339 -6.87 8.57 13.07
CA GLY A 339 -7.76 9.71 13.33
C GLY A 339 -7.08 10.80 14.18
N GLN A 340 -6.40 10.38 15.25
CA GLN A 340 -5.60 11.28 16.08
C GLN A 340 -4.49 11.96 15.28
N ALA A 341 -3.70 11.19 14.53
CA ALA A 341 -2.59 11.74 13.75
C ALA A 341 -3.08 12.67 12.62
N ALA A 342 -4.23 12.41 12.01
CA ALA A 342 -4.84 13.33 11.03
C ALA A 342 -5.17 14.68 11.67
N ARG A 343 -5.80 14.67 12.86
CA ARG A 343 -6.16 15.89 13.59
C ARG A 343 -4.94 16.68 14.02
N GLU A 344 -3.91 16.01 14.54
CA GLU A 344 -2.63 16.64 14.87
C GLU A 344 -1.98 17.29 13.63
N MET A 345 -2.04 16.62 12.47
CA MET A 345 -1.55 17.18 11.21
C MET A 345 -2.33 18.42 10.78
N GLU A 346 -3.67 18.41 10.88
CA GLU A 346 -4.52 19.56 10.56
C GLU A 346 -4.28 20.75 11.50
N GLU A 347 -4.13 20.50 12.80
CA GLU A 347 -3.83 21.53 13.80
C GLU A 347 -2.45 22.16 13.54
N GLU A 348 -1.42 21.34 13.32
CA GLU A 348 -0.09 21.81 12.94
C GLU A 348 -0.10 22.62 11.62
N ASP A 349 -0.85 22.17 10.60
CA ASP A 349 -0.98 22.89 9.32
C ASP A 349 -1.74 24.21 9.46
N SER A 350 -2.76 24.24 10.32
CA SER A 350 -3.50 25.47 10.64
C SER A 350 -2.61 26.48 11.35
N LEU A 351 -1.80 26.04 12.31
CA LEU A 351 -0.82 26.90 12.99
C LEU A 351 0.25 27.42 12.02
N ALA A 352 0.78 26.56 11.16
CA ALA A 352 1.75 26.96 10.14
C ALA A 352 1.16 27.96 9.14
N THR A 353 -0.11 27.79 8.78
CA THR A 353 -0.87 28.72 7.94
C THR A 353 -1.01 30.09 8.60
N VAL A 354 -1.42 30.14 9.86
CA VAL A 354 -1.55 31.39 10.62
C VAL A 354 -0.20 32.11 10.70
N HIS A 355 0.87 31.40 11.06
CA HIS A 355 2.21 31.97 11.16
C HIS A 355 2.74 32.52 9.83
N ALA A 356 2.52 31.81 8.71
CA ALA A 356 2.89 32.29 7.38
C ALA A 356 2.13 33.58 7.02
N LEU A 357 0.82 33.62 7.29
CA LEU A 357 -0.01 34.80 7.03
C LEU A 357 0.40 36.02 7.89
N GLU A 358 0.78 35.80 9.16
CA GLU A 358 1.30 36.85 10.03
C GLU A 358 2.61 37.46 9.50
N GLN A 359 3.42 36.68 8.80
CA GLN A 359 4.67 37.10 8.17
C GLN A 359 4.47 37.66 6.76
N GLY A 360 3.24 37.66 6.23
CA GLY A 360 2.94 38.05 4.85
C GLY A 360 3.45 37.06 3.80
N GLU A 361 3.72 35.82 4.20
CA GLU A 361 4.11 34.72 3.32
C GLU A 361 2.88 33.96 2.80
N ASP A 362 3.04 33.26 1.68
CA ASP A 362 1.98 32.38 1.17
C ASP A 362 1.80 31.17 2.11
N PRO A 363 0.56 30.79 2.46
CA PRO A 363 0.32 29.67 3.36
C PRO A 363 0.81 28.35 2.74
N PRO A 364 1.49 27.49 3.53
CA PRO A 364 1.94 26.20 3.04
C PRO A 364 0.74 25.32 2.64
N ALA A 365 0.92 24.48 1.62
CA ALA A 365 -0.11 23.52 1.24
C ALA A 365 -0.34 22.50 2.38
N PRO A 366 -1.60 22.24 2.77
CA PRO A 366 -1.92 21.25 3.80
C PRO A 366 -1.38 19.86 3.45
N ARG A 367 -0.83 19.16 4.43
CA ARG A 367 -0.27 17.81 4.24
C ARG A 367 -1.36 16.79 3.93
N LEU A 368 -2.58 16.96 4.46
CA LEU A 368 -3.70 16.06 4.15
C LEU A 368 -4.14 16.13 2.68
N ASP A 369 -3.99 17.28 2.00
CA ASP A 369 -4.25 17.37 0.57
C ASP A 369 -3.29 16.47 -0.21
N ARG A 370 -2.02 16.44 0.20
CA ARG A 370 -1.01 15.55 -0.38
C ARG A 370 -1.32 14.08 -0.08
N VAL A 371 -1.81 13.77 1.11
CA VAL A 371 -2.28 12.43 1.46
C VAL A 371 -3.41 12.04 0.51
N HIS A 372 -4.37 12.92 0.25
CA HIS A 372 -5.45 12.67 -0.73
C HIS A 372 -4.91 12.41 -2.14
N GLU A 373 -3.91 13.17 -2.60
CA GLU A 373 -3.27 12.94 -3.91
C GLU A 373 -2.63 11.55 -3.98
N ILE A 374 -1.94 11.11 -2.92
CA ILE A 374 -1.29 9.78 -2.84
C ILE A 374 -2.35 8.66 -2.78
N LEU A 375 -3.39 8.82 -1.96
CA LEU A 375 -4.48 7.84 -1.86
C LEU A 375 -5.24 7.71 -3.19
N GLN A 376 -5.40 8.80 -3.94
CA GLN A 376 -6.09 8.78 -5.23
C GLN A 376 -5.21 8.25 -6.36
N GLY A 377 -4.10 8.93 -6.67
CA GLY A 377 -3.27 8.67 -7.85
C GLY A 377 -2.08 7.74 -7.63
N GLY A 378 -1.80 7.40 -6.38
CA GLY A 378 -0.68 6.56 -5.97
C GLY A 378 0.56 7.36 -5.67
N VAL A 379 1.57 6.69 -5.12
CA VAL A 379 2.81 7.36 -4.68
C VAL A 379 3.48 8.15 -5.82
N GLY A 380 3.47 7.61 -7.04
CA GLY A 380 4.06 8.23 -8.23
C GLY A 380 3.31 9.45 -8.79
N SER A 381 2.07 9.70 -8.34
CA SER A 381 1.27 10.85 -8.80
C SER A 381 1.92 12.17 -8.41
N THR A 382 2.47 12.23 -7.19
CA THR A 382 3.13 13.44 -6.67
C THR A 382 4.39 13.85 -7.45
N PHE A 383 4.98 12.93 -8.22
CA PHE A 383 6.18 13.17 -9.03
C PHE A 383 5.85 13.60 -10.46
N SER A 384 4.63 13.32 -10.92
CA SER A 384 4.25 13.58 -12.31
C SER A 384 3.73 15.00 -12.50
N ASP A 385 3.16 15.62 -11.47
CA ASP A 385 2.55 16.96 -11.55
C ASP A 385 3.55 18.13 -11.50
N GLY A 386 4.82 17.81 -11.73
CA GLY A 386 5.90 18.79 -11.70
C GLY A 386 5.88 19.82 -12.82
N GLY A 387 4.98 19.70 -13.80
CA GLY A 387 5.09 20.40 -15.09
C GLY A 387 3.88 21.19 -15.59
N SER A 388 2.64 20.97 -15.15
CA SER A 388 1.49 21.45 -15.96
C SER A 388 0.37 22.23 -15.26
N HIS A 389 0.11 22.13 -13.95
CA HIS A 389 -1.16 22.65 -13.42
C HIS A 389 -1.14 23.78 -12.38
N ARG A 390 -0.01 24.16 -11.77
CA ARG A 390 -0.01 25.24 -10.75
C ARG A 390 0.45 26.64 -11.18
N SER A 391 0.73 26.90 -12.47
CA SER A 391 1.17 28.24 -12.94
C SER A 391 0.22 28.92 -13.92
N ARG A 392 -1.10 28.89 -13.67
CA ARG A 392 -2.04 29.71 -14.46
C ARG A 392 -2.41 31.06 -13.83
N SER A 393 -1.91 31.38 -12.63
CA SER A 393 -2.27 32.63 -11.93
C SER A 393 -1.14 33.61 -11.67
N SER A 394 0.09 33.39 -12.16
CA SER A 394 1.18 34.38 -12.06
C SER A 394 1.78 34.69 -13.43
N ARG A 395 1.01 35.44 -14.23
CA ARG A 395 1.56 36.22 -15.35
C ARG A 395 2.09 37.53 -14.77
N ASN A 396 3.39 37.61 -14.45
CA ASN A 396 4.23 38.81 -14.53
C ASN A 396 5.58 38.69 -13.78
N SER A 397 6.35 37.62 -13.99
CA SER A 397 7.79 37.63 -13.64
C SER A 397 8.63 37.06 -14.76
N THR A 398 8.87 37.91 -15.75
CA THR A 398 9.94 37.73 -16.73
C THR A 398 11.29 37.88 -16.06
N THR A 399 12.22 36.99 -16.40
CA THR A 399 13.67 36.99 -16.12
C THR A 399 14.11 36.43 -14.75
N GLY A 400 14.62 35.19 -14.77
CA GLY A 400 15.38 34.61 -13.67
C GLY A 400 15.68 33.14 -13.92
N HIS A 401 16.92 32.84 -14.31
CA HIS A 401 17.50 31.51 -14.49
C HIS A 401 16.97 30.47 -13.48
N ARG A 402 16.11 29.54 -13.93
CA ARG A 402 15.75 28.36 -13.16
C ARG A 402 16.83 27.30 -13.34
N SER A 403 17.67 27.14 -12.31
CA SER A 403 18.59 26.01 -12.18
C SER A 403 17.80 24.69 -12.17
N PRO A 404 18.24 23.63 -12.88
CA PRO A 404 17.56 22.33 -12.92
C PRO A 404 17.68 21.51 -11.62
N GLU A 405 18.22 22.10 -10.54
CA GLU A 405 18.41 21.43 -9.24
C GLU A 405 17.14 21.42 -8.35
N SER A 406 16.03 21.94 -8.87
CA SER A 406 14.74 21.99 -8.18
C SER A 406 14.03 20.64 -8.21
N ARG A 407 14.32 19.82 -7.19
CA ARG A 407 13.43 18.86 -6.48
C ARG A 407 14.21 17.68 -5.90
N ARG A 408 15.38 17.94 -5.30
CA ARG A 408 15.88 17.02 -4.27
C ARG A 408 14.87 17.02 -3.12
N ARG A 409 14.08 15.96 -3.04
CA ARG A 409 13.27 15.57 -1.88
C ARG A 409 14.07 15.68 -0.60
N THR A 410 13.86 16.76 0.15
CA THR A 410 14.41 16.88 1.50
C THR A 410 13.47 17.61 2.46
N THR A 411 12.23 17.93 2.06
CA THR A 411 11.30 18.50 3.05
C THR A 411 10.75 17.37 3.91
N SER A 412 11.05 17.42 5.21
CA SER A 412 10.53 16.51 6.24
C SER A 412 9.00 16.33 6.16
N THR A 413 8.29 17.37 5.70
CA THR A 413 6.84 17.39 5.53
C THR A 413 6.34 16.44 4.44
N GLU A 414 7.08 16.27 3.34
CA GLU A 414 6.75 15.31 2.29
C GLU A 414 6.82 13.87 2.79
N ASN A 415 7.87 13.54 3.54
CA ASN A 415 8.05 12.21 4.09
C ASN A 415 6.96 11.89 5.13
N ARG A 416 6.51 12.88 5.91
CA ARG A 416 5.39 12.71 6.86
C ARG A 416 4.09 12.36 6.14
N ALA A 417 3.75 13.04 5.04
CA ALA A 417 2.54 12.76 4.27
C ALA A 417 2.58 11.36 3.63
N VAL A 418 3.72 10.94 3.06
CA VAL A 418 3.89 9.59 2.48
C VAL A 418 3.78 8.53 3.58
N ALA A 419 4.45 8.71 4.72
CA ALA A 419 4.38 7.78 5.83
C ALA A 419 2.95 7.66 6.37
N PHE A 420 2.21 8.76 6.47
CA PHE A 420 0.82 8.76 6.90
C PHE A 420 -0.10 8.06 5.89
N ALA A 421 0.04 8.34 4.60
CA ALA A 421 -0.69 7.64 3.55
C ALA A 421 -0.40 6.13 3.54
N ASN A 422 0.85 5.72 3.81
CA ASN A 422 1.21 4.31 3.94
C ASN A 422 0.50 3.62 5.11
N ARG A 423 0.31 4.31 6.25
CA ARG A 423 -0.45 3.75 7.39
C ARG A 423 -1.90 3.49 7.00
N ILE A 424 -2.56 4.46 6.35
CA ILE A 424 -3.93 4.33 5.85
C ILE A 424 -4.04 3.17 4.85
N ASN A 425 -3.14 3.13 3.86
CA ASN A 425 -3.11 2.10 2.85
C ASN A 425 -2.81 0.70 3.44
N ALA A 426 -1.93 0.61 4.43
CA ALA A 426 -1.65 -0.64 5.13
C ALA A 426 -2.88 -1.13 5.91
N LEU A 427 -3.61 -0.22 6.57
CA LEU A 427 -4.86 -0.55 7.26
C LEU A 427 -5.94 -1.00 6.25
N ALA A 428 -6.08 -0.31 5.13
CA ALA A 428 -6.98 -0.69 4.03
C ALA A 428 -6.65 -2.09 3.46
N LEU A 429 -5.36 -2.41 3.28
CA LEU A 429 -4.92 -3.74 2.86
C LEU A 429 -5.23 -4.80 3.93
N SER A 430 -5.08 -4.47 5.22
CA SER A 430 -5.41 -5.38 6.31
C SER A 430 -6.90 -5.71 6.37
N MET A 431 -7.76 -4.79 5.95
CA MET A 431 -9.22 -4.97 5.90
C MET A 431 -9.61 -6.14 4.98
N THR A 432 -8.87 -6.38 3.90
CA THR A 432 -9.15 -7.50 2.98
C THR A 432 -8.79 -8.87 3.58
N LYS A 433 -7.92 -8.89 4.60
CA LYS A 433 -7.54 -10.12 5.31
C LYS A 433 -8.64 -10.57 6.26
N LEU A 434 -9.39 -9.63 6.83
CA LEU A 434 -10.45 -9.90 7.78
C LEU A 434 -11.60 -10.62 7.07
N ARG A 435 -11.87 -11.87 7.47
CA ARG A 435 -12.95 -12.71 6.92
C ARG A 435 -14.29 -11.96 6.91
N ALA A 436 -14.55 -11.19 7.96
CA ALA A 436 -15.78 -10.43 8.11
C ALA A 436 -16.02 -9.45 6.94
N PHE A 437 -14.99 -8.83 6.38
CA PHE A 437 -15.13 -7.89 5.27
C PHE A 437 -15.07 -8.60 3.92
N ARG A 438 -14.18 -9.59 3.83
CA ARG A 438 -13.92 -10.38 2.64
C ARG A 438 -15.18 -10.95 1.98
N GLU A 439 -16.10 -11.49 2.77
CA GLU A 439 -17.30 -12.17 2.26
C GLU A 439 -18.33 -11.24 1.60
N ARG A 440 -18.38 -9.95 1.97
CA ARG A 440 -19.35 -8.97 1.43
C ARG A 440 -18.74 -7.95 0.48
N GLN A 441 -17.41 -7.92 0.40
CA GLN A 441 -16.63 -6.99 -0.40
C GLN A 441 -17.06 -7.02 -1.88
N GLU A 442 -17.24 -8.20 -2.47
CA GLU A 442 -17.63 -8.35 -3.88
C GLU A 442 -19.03 -7.79 -4.14
N LEU A 443 -20.01 -8.07 -3.26
CA LEU A 443 -21.38 -7.59 -3.39
C LEU A 443 -21.47 -6.08 -3.28
N VAL A 444 -20.80 -5.50 -2.28
CA VAL A 444 -20.78 -4.05 -2.04
C VAL A 444 -20.24 -3.34 -3.28
N PHE A 445 -19.15 -3.83 -3.85
CA PHE A 445 -18.56 -3.17 -5.02
C PHE A 445 -19.34 -3.40 -6.30
N LYS A 446 -19.98 -4.54 -6.49
CA LYS A 446 -20.91 -4.74 -7.61
C LYS A 446 -22.05 -3.73 -7.58
N VAL A 447 -22.60 -3.46 -6.38
CA VAL A 447 -23.63 -2.43 -6.20
C VAL A 447 -23.07 -1.04 -6.49
N LEU A 448 -21.91 -0.71 -5.92
CA LEU A 448 -21.28 0.61 -6.09
C LEU A 448 -20.86 0.89 -7.53
N ALA A 449 -20.39 -0.13 -8.26
CA ALA A 449 -20.07 -0.02 -9.68
C ALA A 449 -21.32 0.28 -10.53
N GLY A 450 -22.48 -0.26 -10.16
CA GLY A 450 -23.75 0.02 -10.83
C GLY A 450 -24.34 1.41 -10.56
N ILE A 451 -23.90 2.10 -9.50
CA ILE A 451 -24.31 3.49 -9.19
C ILE A 451 -23.51 4.51 -10.03
N GLY A 452 -22.33 4.11 -10.52
CA GLY A 452 -21.44 4.96 -11.31
C GLY A 452 -21.69 4.98 -12.82
N SER A 453 -22.48 4.02 -13.34
CA SER A 453 -22.93 3.94 -14.73
C SER A 453 -24.20 4.73 -14.94
#